data_AF-A0A1I8HAK2-F1
#
_entry.id   AF-A0A1I8HAK2-F1
#
_cell.length_a   1.000
_cell.length_b   1.000
_cell.length_c   1.000
_cell.angle_alpha   90.00
_cell.angle_beta   90.00
_cell.angle_gamma   90.00
#
_symmetry.space_group_name_H-M   'P 1'
#
loop_
_entity.id
_entity.type
_entity.pdbx_description
1 polymer ?
#
loop_
_entity_poly.entity_id
_entity_poly.type
_entity_poly.pdbx_seq_one_letter_code
_entity_poly.pdbx_strand_id
1 'polypeptide(L)'
;MSKILLFSEFLLSLEPIIVLHISMDVSAKTAISKLAESLHKQTNFTKKECEHLLHMYRELAGADDVKLDRSKFKDILHCSFGMTDAMMIDHVFRAFDTDFDSSISQEEWLKGMSTFLRGTLDEKTQFAFRAYDLNSNGMISREEIFQLLKATLIKQPVEEDPDEGVRDLVEIVFKKFDTQKKGVIDYAQFKAMVAEEPLLLQALGPCLPDEKSADAFLCTFEELHLPTTISYIKTGSQR
;
A
#
# COMPACT_ATOMS: atom_id res chain seq x y z
N MET A 1 -26.67 -3.36 4.81
CA MET A 1 -26.89 -2.94 3.41
C MET A 1 -25.69 -2.23 2.79
N SER A 2 -24.67 -1.78 3.55
CA SER A 2 -23.53 -1.03 2.99
C SER A 2 -22.36 -1.85 2.42
N LYS A 3 -22.27 -3.17 2.68
CA LYS A 3 -21.13 -4.01 2.21
C LYS A 3 -21.23 -4.44 0.75
N ILE A 4 -22.46 -4.60 0.24
CA ILE A 4 -22.71 -4.97 -1.16
C ILE A 4 -22.47 -3.78 -2.08
N LEU A 5 -22.71 -2.55 -1.60
CA LEU A 5 -22.54 -1.32 -2.38
C LEU A 5 -21.07 -0.98 -2.62
N LEU A 6 -20.21 -1.07 -1.60
CA LEU A 6 -18.77 -0.83 -1.77
C LEU A 6 -18.10 -1.90 -2.65
N PHE A 7 -18.49 -3.17 -2.51
CA PHE A 7 -18.01 -4.23 -3.39
C PHE A 7 -18.51 -4.03 -4.83
N SER A 8 -19.76 -3.57 -5.03
CA SER A 8 -20.28 -3.26 -6.35
C SER A 8 -19.65 -2.01 -6.98
N GLU A 9 -19.36 -0.96 -6.21
CA GLU A 9 -18.67 0.25 -6.72
C GLU A 9 -17.20 -0.06 -7.07
N PHE A 10 -16.53 -0.89 -6.27
CA PHE A 10 -15.20 -1.41 -6.59
C PHE A 10 -15.23 -2.32 -7.82
N LEU A 11 -16.18 -3.26 -7.94
CA LEU A 11 -16.35 -4.09 -9.13
C LEU A 11 -16.71 -3.27 -10.38
N LEU A 12 -17.53 -2.23 -10.27
CA LEU A 12 -17.80 -1.27 -11.35
C LEU A 12 -16.56 -0.46 -11.72
N SER A 13 -15.63 -0.23 -10.79
CA SER A 13 -14.30 0.33 -11.09
C SER A 13 -13.34 -0.67 -11.74
N LEU A 14 -13.62 -1.98 -11.61
CA LEU A 14 -12.87 -3.08 -12.24
C LEU A 14 -13.47 -3.55 -13.58
N GLU A 15 -14.73 -3.22 -13.89
CA GLU A 15 -15.35 -3.48 -15.20
C GLU A 15 -14.50 -2.96 -16.39
N PRO A 16 -13.87 -1.76 -16.31
CA PRO A 16 -12.91 -1.32 -17.32
C PRO A 16 -11.72 -2.28 -17.48
N ILE A 17 -11.20 -2.83 -16.37
CA ILE A 17 -10.00 -3.68 -16.38
C ILE A 17 -10.26 -5.01 -17.11
N ILE A 18 -11.44 -5.62 -16.93
CA ILE A 18 -11.82 -6.87 -17.61
C ILE A 18 -12.04 -6.65 -19.10
N VAL A 19 -12.70 -5.54 -19.49
CA VAL A 19 -12.96 -5.20 -20.90
C VAL A 19 -11.65 -4.85 -21.63
N LEU A 20 -10.67 -4.29 -20.94
CA LEU A 20 -9.40 -3.86 -21.55
C LEU A 20 -8.38 -4.98 -21.74
N HIS A 21 -8.38 -6.02 -20.91
CA HIS A 21 -7.61 -7.25 -21.20
C HIS A 21 -7.93 -7.82 -22.61
N ILE A 22 -9.12 -7.51 -23.14
CA ILE A 22 -9.60 -7.88 -24.48
C ILE A 22 -9.21 -6.84 -25.56
N SER A 23 -9.12 -5.55 -25.22
CA SER A 23 -8.85 -4.45 -26.17
C SER A 23 -7.38 -4.02 -26.28
N MET A 24 -6.47 -4.61 -25.50
CA MET A 24 -5.05 -4.25 -25.55
C MET A 24 -4.37 -4.68 -26.84
N ASP A 25 -3.54 -3.77 -27.39
CA ASP A 25 -2.71 -4.07 -28.55
C ASP A 25 -1.64 -5.13 -28.21
N VAL A 26 -1.26 -5.92 -29.21
CA VAL A 26 -0.36 -7.06 -29.06
C VAL A 26 1.03 -6.64 -28.54
N SER A 27 1.49 -5.44 -28.88
CA SER A 27 2.77 -4.90 -28.43
C SER A 27 2.76 -4.63 -26.93
N ALA A 28 1.73 -3.95 -26.42
CA ALA A 28 1.52 -3.71 -24.99
C ALA A 28 1.45 -5.01 -24.18
N LYS A 29 0.70 -6.00 -24.68
CA LYS A 29 0.58 -7.32 -24.03
C LYS A 29 1.93 -8.05 -23.96
N THR A 30 2.73 -7.93 -25.02
CA THR A 30 4.07 -8.54 -25.09
C THR A 30 5.05 -7.86 -24.13
N ALA A 31 5.00 -6.53 -24.02
CA ALA A 31 5.84 -5.77 -23.09
C ALA A 31 5.54 -6.13 -21.62
N ILE A 32 4.26 -6.16 -21.24
CA ILE A 32 3.83 -6.54 -19.89
C ILE A 32 4.28 -7.97 -19.55
N SER A 33 4.08 -8.93 -20.46
CA SER A 33 4.46 -10.32 -20.17
C SER A 33 5.97 -10.49 -20.01
N LYS A 34 6.79 -9.75 -20.77
CA LYS A 34 8.25 -9.73 -20.61
C LYS A 34 8.67 -9.13 -19.27
N LEU A 35 8.05 -8.02 -18.87
CA LEU A 35 8.35 -7.38 -17.60
C LEU A 35 7.93 -8.24 -16.40
N ALA A 36 6.73 -8.84 -16.48
CA ALA A 36 6.26 -9.81 -15.48
C ALA A 36 7.19 -11.02 -15.35
N GLU A 37 7.72 -11.54 -16.46
CA GLU A 37 8.72 -12.63 -16.46
C GLU A 37 10.02 -12.25 -15.72
N SER A 38 10.43 -10.98 -15.84
CA SER A 38 11.61 -10.48 -15.15
C SER A 38 11.37 -10.23 -13.66
N LEU A 39 10.21 -9.65 -13.32
CA LEU A 39 9.94 -9.16 -11.97
C LEU A 39 9.32 -10.20 -11.04
N HIS A 40 8.61 -11.22 -11.54
CA HIS A 40 7.98 -12.21 -10.66
C HIS A 40 9.00 -12.97 -9.78
N LYS A 41 10.27 -13.03 -10.19
CA LYS A 41 11.37 -13.65 -9.43
C LYS A 41 11.86 -12.79 -8.26
N GLN A 42 11.50 -11.51 -8.25
CA GLN A 42 11.88 -10.53 -7.24
C GLN A 42 10.67 -10.12 -6.37
N THR A 43 9.53 -10.79 -6.53
CA THR A 43 8.28 -10.49 -5.83
C THR A 43 7.65 -11.76 -5.27
N ASN A 44 6.74 -11.59 -4.32
CA ASN A 44 5.92 -12.64 -3.72
C ASN A 44 4.66 -12.94 -4.56
N PHE A 45 4.71 -12.65 -5.86
CA PHE A 45 3.62 -12.83 -6.83
C PHE A 45 4.04 -13.80 -7.94
N THR A 46 3.05 -14.55 -8.43
CA THR A 46 3.19 -15.34 -9.65
C THR A 46 3.27 -14.42 -10.87
N LYS A 47 3.78 -14.95 -12.00
CA LYS A 47 3.82 -14.20 -13.26
C LYS A 47 2.46 -13.59 -13.63
N LYS A 48 1.37 -14.36 -13.50
CA LYS A 48 0.02 -13.89 -13.85
C LYS A 48 -0.45 -12.73 -12.97
N GLU A 49 -0.15 -12.79 -11.68
CA GLU A 49 -0.46 -11.72 -10.73
C GLU A 49 0.38 -10.46 -11.05
N CYS A 50 1.64 -10.62 -11.43
CA CYS A 50 2.45 -9.50 -11.92
C CYS A 50 1.87 -8.90 -13.21
N GLU A 51 1.43 -9.72 -14.17
CA GLU A 51 0.74 -9.23 -15.37
C GLU A 51 -0.51 -8.43 -14.99
N HIS A 52 -1.33 -8.93 -14.07
CA HIS A 52 -2.51 -8.23 -13.58
C HIS A 52 -2.18 -6.88 -12.93
N LEU A 53 -1.19 -6.84 -12.02
CA LEU A 53 -0.75 -5.60 -11.37
C LEU A 53 -0.19 -4.59 -12.38
N LEU A 54 0.49 -5.04 -13.44
CA LEU A 54 0.97 -4.17 -14.52
C LEU A 54 -0.16 -3.64 -15.41
N HIS A 55 -1.19 -4.46 -15.65
CA HIS A 55 -2.40 -4.00 -16.31
C HIS A 55 -3.08 -2.90 -15.48
N MET A 56 -3.27 -3.13 -14.19
CA MET A 56 -3.82 -2.13 -13.27
C MET A 56 -2.98 -0.84 -13.27
N TYR A 57 -1.66 -0.96 -13.18
CA TYR A 57 -0.74 0.19 -13.26
C TYR A 57 -0.97 1.01 -14.52
N ARG A 58 -1.06 0.38 -15.70
CA ARG A 58 -1.23 1.08 -16.98
C ARG A 58 -2.54 1.86 -17.05
N GLU A 59 -3.62 1.31 -16.50
CA GLU A 59 -4.92 1.98 -16.45
C GLU A 59 -4.87 3.22 -15.56
N LEU A 60 -4.20 3.12 -14.42
CA LEU A 60 -4.06 4.23 -13.48
C LEU A 60 -3.11 5.30 -14.02
N ALA A 61 -1.97 4.90 -14.58
CA ALA A 61 -0.97 5.76 -15.18
C ALA A 61 -1.51 6.52 -16.41
N GLY A 62 -2.33 5.87 -17.23
CA GLY A 62 -2.75 6.36 -18.54
C GLY A 62 -1.86 5.83 -19.67
N ALA A 63 -2.31 5.98 -20.92
CA ALA A 63 -1.71 5.31 -22.08
C ALA A 63 -0.28 5.77 -22.46
N ASP A 64 0.20 6.90 -21.93
CA ASP A 64 1.43 7.57 -22.39
C ASP A 64 2.69 7.26 -21.55
N ASP A 65 2.78 6.05 -20.97
CA ASP A 65 3.97 5.60 -20.19
C ASP A 65 4.32 6.54 -19.01
N VAL A 66 3.31 7.23 -18.50
CA VAL A 66 3.43 8.20 -17.42
C VAL A 66 3.63 7.44 -16.11
N LYS A 67 4.64 7.81 -15.31
CA LYS A 67 4.81 7.26 -13.97
C LYS A 67 3.58 7.59 -13.11
N LEU A 68 3.23 6.72 -12.17
CA LEU A 68 2.05 6.94 -11.31
C LEU A 68 2.35 8.09 -10.34
N ASP A 69 1.64 9.21 -10.50
CA ASP A 69 1.82 10.37 -9.63
C ASP A 69 1.21 10.17 -8.22
N ARG A 70 1.57 11.08 -7.31
CA ARG A 70 1.10 11.06 -5.91
C ARG A 70 -0.41 11.06 -5.77
N SER A 71 -1.14 11.79 -6.63
CA SER A 71 -2.60 11.90 -6.51
C SER A 71 -3.26 10.58 -6.82
N LYS A 72 -2.87 9.96 -7.93
CA LYS A 72 -3.41 8.67 -8.36
C LYS A 72 -3.07 7.56 -7.37
N PHE A 73 -1.83 7.55 -6.85
CA PHE A 73 -1.44 6.58 -5.83
C PHE A 73 -2.25 6.74 -4.53
N LYS A 74 -2.48 7.98 -4.10
CA LYS A 74 -3.35 8.27 -2.95
C LYS A 74 -4.77 7.75 -3.14
N ASP A 75 -5.35 7.91 -4.32
CA ASP A 75 -6.70 7.42 -4.61
C ASP A 75 -6.77 5.89 -4.50
N ILE A 76 -5.73 5.17 -4.91
CA ILE A 76 -5.63 3.72 -4.72
C ILE A 76 -5.59 3.37 -3.23
N LEU A 77 -4.72 4.01 -2.45
CA LEU A 77 -4.61 3.75 -1.02
C LEU A 77 -5.93 4.02 -0.28
N HIS A 78 -6.65 5.05 -0.70
CA HIS A 78 -7.95 5.39 -0.14
C HIS A 78 -9.04 4.40 -0.54
N CYS A 79 -9.20 4.11 -1.83
CA CYS A 79 -10.29 3.29 -2.36
C CYS A 79 -10.09 1.79 -2.11
N SER A 80 -8.87 1.29 -2.28
CA SER A 80 -8.56 -0.15 -2.18
C SER A 80 -8.16 -0.58 -0.77
N PHE A 81 -7.54 0.31 0.00
CA PHE A 81 -6.97 -0.01 1.31
C PHE A 81 -7.56 0.79 2.47
N GLY A 82 -8.55 1.66 2.21
CA GLY A 82 -9.23 2.42 3.25
C GLY A 82 -8.34 3.42 4.00
N MET A 83 -7.15 3.74 3.46
CA MET A 83 -6.24 4.67 4.09
C MET A 83 -6.77 6.09 3.90
N THR A 84 -7.07 6.77 5.01
CA THR A 84 -7.65 8.13 5.01
C THR A 84 -6.70 9.19 5.55
N ASP A 85 -5.63 8.76 6.21
CA ASP A 85 -4.65 9.66 6.81
C ASP A 85 -3.70 10.22 5.75
N ALA A 86 -3.84 11.50 5.42
CA ALA A 86 -3.08 12.10 4.33
C ALA A 86 -1.55 12.06 4.57
N MET A 87 -1.11 12.17 5.83
CA MET A 87 0.30 12.12 6.18
C MET A 87 0.84 10.70 6.03
N MET A 88 0.13 9.70 6.56
CA MET A 88 0.51 8.29 6.40
C MET A 88 0.50 7.85 4.94
N ILE A 89 -0.46 8.30 4.14
CA ILE A 89 -0.51 8.04 2.69
C ILE A 89 0.74 8.56 1.99
N ASP A 90 1.18 9.79 2.32
CA ASP A 90 2.41 10.36 1.74
C ASP A 90 3.65 9.54 2.13
N HIS A 91 3.70 9.06 3.37
CA HIS A 91 4.79 8.24 3.84
C HIS A 91 4.82 6.85 3.19
N VAL A 92 3.65 6.23 2.99
CA VAL A 92 3.53 4.98 2.23
C VAL A 92 3.94 5.20 0.78
N PHE A 93 3.57 6.32 0.16
CA PHE A 93 4.06 6.69 -1.17
C PHE A 93 5.58 6.73 -1.21
N ARG A 94 6.23 7.40 -0.25
CA ARG A 94 7.70 7.50 -0.16
C ARG A 94 8.37 6.15 0.10
N ALA A 95 7.68 5.22 0.77
CA ALA A 95 8.19 3.86 0.95
C ALA A 95 8.12 3.03 -0.35
N PHE A 96 7.18 3.34 -1.24
CA PHE A 96 7.10 2.77 -2.60
C PHE A 96 8.09 3.42 -3.58
N ASP A 97 8.26 4.75 -3.51
CA ASP A 97 9.19 5.55 -4.32
C ASP A 97 10.64 5.35 -3.84
N THR A 98 11.32 4.37 -4.41
CA THR A 98 12.67 3.97 -3.99
C THR A 98 13.79 4.74 -4.68
N ASP A 99 13.52 5.33 -5.84
CA ASP A 99 14.46 6.20 -6.55
C ASP A 99 14.29 7.70 -6.22
N PHE A 100 13.27 8.04 -5.43
CA PHE A 100 12.93 9.38 -4.93
C PHE A 100 12.61 10.38 -6.04
N ASP A 101 12.12 9.90 -7.19
CA ASP A 101 11.78 10.77 -8.30
C ASP A 101 10.38 11.39 -8.20
N SER A 102 9.70 11.18 -7.06
CA SER A 102 8.34 11.66 -6.77
C SER A 102 7.25 11.04 -7.64
N SER A 103 7.50 9.86 -8.18
CA SER A 103 6.51 9.08 -8.93
C SER A 103 6.78 7.57 -8.77
N ILE A 104 5.76 6.74 -8.94
CA ILE A 104 5.92 5.28 -8.79
C ILE A 104 6.07 4.68 -10.18
N SER A 105 7.21 4.03 -10.44
CA SER A 105 7.44 3.24 -11.64
C SER A 105 6.73 1.87 -11.60
N GLN A 106 6.67 1.18 -12.75
CA GLN A 106 6.10 -0.18 -12.83
C GLN A 106 6.82 -1.18 -11.90
N GLU A 107 8.14 -1.04 -11.76
CA GLU A 107 8.95 -1.90 -10.90
C GLU A 107 8.69 -1.62 -9.42
N GLU A 108 8.65 -0.35 -9.04
CA GLU A 108 8.33 0.08 -7.67
C GLU A 108 6.91 -0.28 -7.26
N TRP A 109 5.96 -0.16 -8.19
CA TRP A 109 4.60 -0.61 -7.99
C TRP A 109 4.55 -2.11 -7.64
N LEU A 110 5.20 -2.96 -8.44
CA LEU A 110 5.20 -4.41 -8.22
C LEU A 110 5.92 -4.80 -6.92
N LYS A 111 7.12 -4.25 -6.68
CA LYS A 111 7.91 -4.53 -5.48
C LYS A 111 7.23 -4.01 -4.22
N GLY A 112 6.68 -2.80 -4.29
CA GLY A 112 5.91 -2.20 -3.22
C GLY A 112 4.68 -3.05 -2.88
N MET A 113 3.85 -3.40 -3.87
CA MET A 113 2.67 -4.26 -3.65
C MET A 113 3.03 -5.66 -3.13
N SER A 114 4.17 -6.20 -3.56
CA SER A 114 4.68 -7.48 -3.07
C SER A 114 4.92 -7.46 -1.57
N THR A 115 5.56 -6.41 -1.07
CA THR A 115 5.79 -6.21 0.37
C THR A 115 4.50 -5.83 1.10
N PHE A 116 3.70 -4.95 0.51
CA PHE A 116 2.49 -4.39 1.11
C PHE A 116 1.43 -5.46 1.36
N LEU A 117 1.25 -6.40 0.42
CA LEU A 117 0.22 -7.44 0.48
C LEU A 117 0.74 -8.78 1.02
N ARG A 118 1.95 -9.19 0.60
CA ARG A 118 2.49 -10.54 0.88
C ARG A 118 3.89 -10.52 1.51
N GLY A 119 4.35 -9.35 1.97
CA GLY A 119 5.67 -9.22 2.57
C GLY A 119 5.83 -10.05 3.84
N THR A 120 7.01 -10.64 3.98
CA THR A 120 7.50 -11.21 5.23
C THR A 120 7.62 -10.13 6.31
N LEU A 121 7.76 -10.54 7.58
CA LEU A 121 7.98 -9.59 8.66
C LEU A 121 9.20 -8.70 8.40
N ASP A 122 10.27 -9.24 7.82
CA ASP A 122 11.49 -8.48 7.52
C ASP A 122 11.27 -7.41 6.44
N GLU A 123 10.63 -7.77 5.34
CA GLU A 123 10.29 -6.83 4.25
C GLU A 123 9.35 -5.73 4.77
N LYS A 124 8.33 -6.11 5.54
CA LYS A 124 7.39 -5.16 6.16
C LYS A 124 8.08 -4.26 7.18
N THR A 125 9.07 -4.76 7.92
CA THR A 125 9.88 -3.97 8.85
C THR A 125 10.68 -2.91 8.12
N GLN A 126 11.34 -3.27 7.01
CA GLN A 126 12.05 -2.30 6.18
C GLN A 126 11.10 -1.25 5.59
N PHE A 127 9.93 -1.68 5.13
CA PHE A 127 8.90 -0.79 4.59
C PHE A 127 8.41 0.22 5.64
N ALA A 128 8.01 -0.25 6.82
CA ALA A 128 7.55 0.59 7.91
C ALA A 128 8.62 1.59 8.36
N PHE A 129 9.88 1.15 8.45
CA PHE A 129 10.98 2.04 8.80
C PHE A 129 11.12 3.21 7.80
N ARG A 130 11.04 2.93 6.49
CA ARG A 130 11.07 3.99 5.45
C ARG A 130 9.88 4.94 5.55
N ALA A 131 8.70 4.44 5.91
CA ALA A 131 7.53 5.27 6.13
C ALA A 131 7.65 6.15 7.39
N TYR A 132 8.46 5.76 8.39
CA TYR A 132 8.64 6.54 9.62
C TYR A 132 9.84 7.50 9.58
N ASP A 133 10.86 7.21 8.78
CA ASP A 133 12.02 8.07 8.55
C ASP A 133 11.67 9.21 7.57
N LEU A 134 11.14 10.31 8.11
CA LEU A 134 10.52 11.38 7.32
C LEU A 134 11.54 12.17 6.50
N ASN A 135 12.78 12.27 6.95
CA ASN A 135 13.85 12.94 6.23
C ASN A 135 14.77 11.97 5.46
N SER A 136 14.53 10.65 5.57
CA SER A 136 15.28 9.60 4.88
C SER A 136 16.77 9.58 5.23
N ASN A 137 17.13 9.94 6.47
CA ASN A 137 18.51 9.96 6.94
C ASN A 137 19.00 8.61 7.52
N GLY A 138 18.12 7.59 7.55
CA GLY A 138 18.40 6.26 8.11
C GLY A 138 18.17 6.17 9.62
N MET A 139 17.56 7.16 10.25
CA MET A 139 17.31 7.24 11.68
C MET A 139 15.94 7.87 11.95
N ILE A 140 15.22 7.34 12.94
CA ILE A 140 13.96 7.91 13.41
C ILE A 140 14.24 8.76 14.66
N SER A 141 13.94 10.04 14.57
CA SER A 141 14.13 11.03 15.63
C SER A 141 12.88 11.22 16.50
N ARG A 142 13.06 11.90 17.65
CA ARG A 142 11.96 12.30 18.55
C ARG A 142 10.90 13.14 17.86
N GLU A 143 11.36 14.06 17.02
CA GLU A 143 10.47 14.96 16.28
C GLU A 143 9.63 14.19 15.25
N GLU A 144 10.21 13.23 14.55
CA GLU A 144 9.50 12.40 13.58
C GLU A 144 8.44 11.53 14.26
N ILE A 145 8.77 10.91 15.40
CA ILE A 145 7.80 10.16 16.21
C ILE A 145 6.67 11.06 16.68
N PHE A 146 6.98 12.26 17.17
CA PHE A 146 5.96 13.22 17.60
C PHE A 146 5.00 13.55 16.45
N GLN A 147 5.52 13.85 15.25
CA GLN A 147 4.72 14.17 14.08
C GLN A 147 3.82 12.99 13.64
N LEU A 148 4.37 11.77 13.60
CA LEU A 148 3.64 10.56 13.24
C LEU A 148 2.50 10.25 14.23
N LEU A 149 2.78 10.32 15.53
CA LEU A 149 1.78 10.07 16.57
C LEU A 149 0.72 11.17 16.61
N LYS A 150 1.12 12.43 16.42
CA LYS A 150 0.20 13.57 16.35
C LYS A 150 -0.81 13.40 15.22
N ALA A 151 -0.36 13.01 14.03
CA ALA A 151 -1.24 12.75 12.88
C ALA A 151 -2.20 11.58 13.13
N THR A 152 -1.74 10.54 13.82
CA THR A 152 -2.54 9.34 14.08
C THR A 152 -3.59 9.56 15.18
N LEU A 153 -3.26 10.33 16.23
CA LEU A 153 -4.06 10.45 17.45
C LEU A 153 -5.00 11.67 17.47
N ILE A 154 -4.63 12.77 16.81
CA ILE A 154 -5.48 13.98 16.75
C ILE A 154 -6.52 13.82 15.63
N LYS A 155 -7.42 12.85 15.80
CA LYS A 155 -8.67 12.72 15.01
C LYS A 155 -9.92 12.96 15.85
N GLN A 156 -9.77 13.17 17.16
CA GLN A 156 -10.86 13.47 18.08
C GLN A 156 -10.62 14.85 18.73
N PRO A 157 -11.66 15.67 18.90
CA PRO A 157 -11.53 16.91 19.68
C PRO A 157 -11.35 16.50 21.14
N VAL A 158 -10.12 16.59 21.64
CA VAL A 158 -9.81 16.35 23.07
C VAL A 158 -9.93 17.69 23.80
N GLU A 159 -10.58 17.69 24.97
CA GLU A 159 -10.72 18.88 25.83
C GLU A 159 -9.41 19.25 26.57
N GLU A 160 -8.40 18.39 26.53
CA GLU A 160 -7.04 18.59 27.08
C GLU A 160 -6.06 18.96 25.97
N ASP A 161 -4.93 19.62 26.30
CA ASP A 161 -3.87 19.95 25.33
C ASP A 161 -3.34 18.66 24.67
N PRO A 162 -3.71 18.38 23.40
CA PRO A 162 -3.42 17.10 22.78
C PRO A 162 -1.92 16.89 22.58
N ASP A 163 -1.11 17.95 22.66
CA ASP A 163 0.34 17.86 22.49
C ASP A 163 1.04 17.28 23.74
N GLU A 164 0.48 17.42 24.95
CA GLU A 164 1.08 16.84 26.17
C GLU A 164 0.98 15.30 26.15
N GLY A 165 -0.20 14.76 25.86
CA GLY A 165 -0.40 13.31 25.75
C GLY A 165 0.45 12.67 24.65
N VAL A 166 0.65 13.36 23.51
CA VAL A 166 1.54 12.88 22.45
C VAL A 166 3.01 12.87 22.92
N ARG A 167 3.47 13.89 23.66
CA ARG A 167 4.84 13.91 24.20
C ARG A 167 5.10 12.73 25.16
N ASP A 168 4.14 12.39 26.01
CA ASP A 168 4.27 11.24 26.90
C ASP A 168 4.39 9.93 26.11
N LEU A 169 3.62 9.77 25.03
CA LEU A 169 3.72 8.61 24.13
C LEU A 169 5.06 8.56 23.41
N VAL A 170 5.61 9.70 22.98
CA VAL A 170 6.96 9.79 22.40
C VAL A 170 7.99 9.24 23.38
N GLU A 171 7.93 9.63 24.67
CA GLU A 171 8.86 9.11 25.68
C GLU A 171 8.72 7.60 25.90
N ILE A 172 7.48 7.09 25.90
CA ILE A 172 7.22 5.65 26.03
C ILE A 172 7.83 4.89 24.86
N VAL A 173 7.61 5.35 23.62
CA VAL A 173 8.19 4.76 22.41
C VAL A 173 9.72 4.82 22.48
N PHE A 174 10.31 5.97 22.82
CA PHE A 174 11.77 6.09 22.91
C PHE A 174 12.36 5.16 23.96
N LYS A 175 11.75 5.09 25.14
CA LYS A 175 12.20 4.18 26.19
C LYS A 175 12.12 2.71 25.76
N LYS A 176 11.18 2.37 24.88
CA LYS A 176 11.00 1.02 24.34
C LYS A 176 12.03 0.70 23.25
N PHE A 177 12.26 1.60 22.30
CA PHE A 177 13.11 1.35 21.14
C PHE A 177 14.59 1.76 21.33
N ASP A 178 14.87 2.88 21.99
CA ASP A 178 16.22 3.41 22.18
C ASP A 178 16.90 2.82 23.43
N THR A 179 17.12 1.50 23.39
CA THR A 179 17.79 0.75 24.48
C THR A 179 19.23 1.23 24.74
N GLN A 180 19.87 1.83 23.73
CA GLN A 180 21.25 2.32 23.79
C GLN A 180 21.33 3.81 24.19
N LYS A 181 20.20 4.48 24.38
CA LYS A 181 20.10 5.91 24.75
C LYS A 181 20.87 6.84 23.82
N LYS A 182 20.85 6.56 22.51
CA LYS A 182 21.48 7.40 21.48
C LYS A 182 20.70 8.68 21.21
N GLY A 183 19.42 8.73 21.60
CA GLY A 183 18.50 9.81 21.26
C GLY A 183 17.89 9.69 19.86
N VAL A 184 18.22 8.62 19.14
CA VAL A 184 17.72 8.28 17.78
C VAL A 184 17.55 6.77 17.68
N ILE A 185 16.65 6.32 16.81
CA ILE A 185 16.40 4.90 16.55
C ILE A 185 16.91 4.56 15.15
N ASP A 186 17.98 3.77 15.06
CA ASP A 186 18.48 3.26 13.79
C ASP A 186 17.70 2.03 13.29
N TYR A 187 17.85 1.67 12.02
CA TYR A 187 17.15 0.53 11.43
C TYR A 187 17.42 -0.79 12.15
N ALA A 188 18.64 -1.02 12.63
CA ALA A 188 18.99 -2.26 13.30
C ALA A 188 18.26 -2.39 14.65
N GLN A 189 18.16 -1.28 15.40
CA GLN A 189 17.37 -1.20 16.62
C GLN A 189 15.89 -1.43 16.34
N PHE A 190 15.31 -0.73 15.35
CA PHE A 190 13.91 -0.91 14.98
C PHE A 190 13.60 -2.36 14.59
N LYS A 191 14.44 -2.96 13.73
CA LYS A 191 14.29 -4.35 13.30
C LYS A 191 14.40 -5.35 14.44
N ALA A 192 15.35 -5.17 15.35
CA ALA A 192 15.49 -6.05 16.51
C ALA A 192 14.24 -6.00 17.41
N MET A 193 13.71 -4.80 17.66
CA MET A 193 12.50 -4.61 18.48
C MET A 193 11.26 -5.21 17.83
N VAL A 194 11.07 -5.02 16.52
CA VAL A 194 9.94 -5.62 15.80
C VAL A 194 10.04 -7.15 15.72
N ALA A 195 11.26 -7.70 15.64
CA ALA A 195 11.46 -9.15 15.68
C ALA A 195 11.08 -9.76 17.05
N GLU A 196 11.33 -9.03 18.14
CA GLU A 196 10.95 -9.45 19.50
C GLU A 196 9.45 -9.24 19.76
N GLU A 197 8.91 -8.10 19.34
CA GLU A 197 7.50 -7.72 19.53
C GLU A 197 6.89 -7.24 18.20
N PRO A 198 6.30 -8.14 17.38
CA PRO A 198 5.78 -7.79 16.06
C PRO A 198 4.69 -6.71 16.04
N LEU A 199 4.00 -6.50 17.16
CA LEU A 199 3.00 -5.42 17.31
C LEU A 199 3.63 -4.02 17.17
N LEU A 200 4.93 -3.90 17.44
CA LEU A 200 5.66 -2.63 17.33
C LEU A 200 5.87 -2.16 15.89
N LEU A 201 5.66 -3.03 14.89
CA LEU A 201 5.78 -2.70 13.47
C LEU A 201 4.95 -1.47 13.08
N GLN A 202 3.74 -1.35 13.64
CA GLN A 202 2.79 -0.27 13.38
C GLN A 202 2.58 0.67 14.58
N ALA A 203 3.54 0.71 15.52
CA ALA A 203 3.43 1.52 16.74
C ALA A 203 3.32 3.03 16.47
N LEU A 204 3.87 3.51 15.35
CA LEU A 204 3.87 4.92 14.97
C LEU A 204 2.71 5.31 14.03
N GLY A 205 1.89 4.33 13.65
CA GLY A 205 0.72 4.53 12.80
C GLY A 205 0.53 3.38 11.79
N PRO A 206 -0.69 3.25 11.22
CA PRO A 206 -1.02 2.17 10.31
C PRO A 206 -0.46 2.43 8.90
N CYS A 207 0.80 2.04 8.66
CA CYS A 207 1.46 2.17 7.35
C CYS A 207 1.26 0.97 6.41
N LEU A 208 0.61 -0.09 6.88
CA LEU A 208 0.30 -1.30 6.09
C LEU A 208 -1.22 -1.49 6.03
N PRO A 209 -1.73 -2.20 4.99
CA PRO A 209 -3.16 -2.43 4.87
C PRO A 209 -3.62 -3.40 5.97
N ASP A 210 -4.85 -3.25 6.43
CA ASP A 210 -5.47 -4.27 7.28
C ASP A 210 -5.75 -5.56 6.49
N GLU A 211 -5.84 -6.68 7.20
CA GLU A 211 -6.01 -8.01 6.61
C GLU A 211 -7.23 -8.09 5.67
N LYS A 212 -8.35 -7.43 6.03
CA LYS A 212 -9.57 -7.50 5.20
C LYS A 212 -9.41 -6.75 3.89
N SER A 213 -8.78 -5.57 3.93
CA SER A 213 -8.52 -4.78 2.74
C SER A 213 -7.47 -5.45 1.84
N ALA A 214 -6.44 -6.05 2.44
CA ALA A 214 -5.45 -6.83 1.70
C ALA A 214 -6.08 -8.05 1.02
N ASP A 215 -6.88 -8.83 1.74
CA ASP A 215 -7.58 -10.00 1.20
C ASP A 215 -8.55 -9.60 0.09
N ALA A 216 -9.33 -8.54 0.29
CA ALA A 216 -10.26 -8.03 -0.73
C ALA A 216 -9.52 -7.62 -2.02
N PHE A 217 -8.35 -6.98 -1.90
CA PHE A 217 -7.53 -6.65 -3.06
C PHE A 217 -6.97 -7.91 -3.74
N LEU A 218 -6.48 -8.89 -2.97
CA LEU A 218 -5.94 -10.14 -3.50
C LEU A 218 -7.00 -10.99 -4.21
N CYS A 219 -8.25 -10.97 -3.75
CA CYS A 219 -9.37 -11.66 -4.41
C CYS A 219 -9.60 -11.17 -5.86
N THR A 220 -9.21 -9.94 -6.20
CA THR A 220 -9.31 -9.42 -7.58
C THR A 220 -8.47 -10.21 -8.58
N PHE A 221 -7.40 -10.87 -8.10
CA PHE A 221 -6.57 -11.74 -8.94
C PHE A 221 -7.29 -13.05 -9.31
N GLU A 222 -8.17 -13.54 -8.43
CA GLU A 222 -8.93 -14.78 -8.62
C GLU A 222 -10.15 -14.58 -9.52
N GLU A 223 -10.79 -13.40 -9.48
CA GLU A 223 -11.96 -13.09 -10.33
C GLU A 223 -11.64 -13.07 -11.83
N LEU A 224 -10.38 -12.84 -12.23
CA LEU A 224 -9.92 -13.00 -13.61
C LEU A 224 -9.87 -14.47 -14.09
N HIS A 225 -9.93 -15.44 -13.18
CA HIS A 225 -9.90 -16.87 -13.51
C HIS A 225 -11.30 -17.45 -13.73
N LEU A 226 -12.36 -16.66 -13.53
CA LEU A 226 -13.70 -17.10 -13.91
C LEU A 226 -13.81 -17.03 -15.44
N PRO A 227 -14.06 -18.15 -16.14
CA PRO A 227 -14.41 -18.10 -17.55
C PRO A 227 -15.65 -17.21 -17.67
N THR A 228 -15.61 -16.27 -18.61
CA THR A 228 -16.63 -15.27 -18.90
C THR A 228 -17.93 -15.90 -19.45
N THR A 229 -18.40 -16.99 -18.85
CA THR A 229 -19.60 -17.74 -19.23
C THR A 229 -20.81 -17.34 -18.40
N ILE A 230 -20.87 -16.10 -17.93
CA ILE A 230 -22.17 -15.47 -17.64
C ILE A 230 -22.47 -14.55 -18.83
N SER A 231 -22.64 -15.18 -19.99
CA SER A 231 -23.56 -14.67 -21.00
C SER A 231 -24.89 -14.48 -20.29
N TYR A 232 -25.26 -13.21 -20.09
CA TYR A 232 -26.61 -12.73 -19.87
C TYR A 232 -27.66 -13.84 -20.01
N ILE A 233 -28.24 -14.25 -18.87
CA ILE A 233 -29.60 -14.76 -18.86
C ILE A 233 -30.45 -13.60 -19.38
N LYS A 234 -30.58 -13.55 -20.72
CA LYS A 234 -31.50 -12.67 -21.40
C LYS A 234 -32.89 -13.06 -20.94
N THR A 235 -33.60 -12.06 -20.44
CA THR A 235 -35.06 -11.92 -20.43
C THR A 235 -35.82 -12.93 -19.57
N GLY A 236 -35.95 -12.60 -18.29
CA GLY A 236 -37.22 -12.81 -17.60
C GLY A 236 -38.24 -11.76 -18.08
N SER A 237 -39.42 -12.25 -18.43
CA SER A 237 -40.70 -11.51 -18.55
C SER A 237 -41.02 -10.77 -19.86
N GLN A 238 -41.52 -11.52 -20.83
CA GLN A 238 -42.77 -11.18 -21.51
C GLN A 238 -43.61 -12.44 -21.76
N ARG A 239 -44.58 -12.68 -20.88
CA ARG A 239 -46.01 -12.92 -21.17
C ARG A 239 -46.76 -13.25 -19.89
#